data_AF-A0A7X8MAS6-F1
#
_entry.id   AF-A0A7X8MAS6-F1
#
_cell.length_a   1.000
_cell.length_b   1.000
_cell.length_c   1.000
_cell.angle_alpha   90.00
_cell.angle_beta   90.00
_cell.angle_gamma   90.00
#
_symmetry.space_group_name_H-M   'P 1'
#
loop_
_entity.id
_entity.type
_entity.pdbx_description
1 polymer ?
#
loop_
_entity_poly.entity_id
_entity_poly.type
_entity_poly.pdbx_seq_one_letter_code
_entity_poly.pdbx_strand_id
1 'polypeptide(L)' 'MAAIEHTCVERFLRYVAFDTQSSEESSTFPSTEKQKLLGQELVQDLRAMGLSDAAMDEWGYV' A
#
# COMPACT_ATOMS: atom_id res chain seq x y z
N MET A 1 -22.13 11.03 -19.22
CA MET A 1 -21.19 10.03 -18.65
C MET A 1 -19.97 10.78 -18.19
N ALA A 2 -19.54 10.61 -16.93
CA ALA A 2 -18.23 11.08 -16.52
C ALA A 2 -17.17 10.26 -17.25
N ALA A 3 -16.14 10.92 -17.80
CA ALA A 3 -14.99 10.22 -18.33
C ALA A 3 -14.27 9.50 -17.16
N ILE A 4 -13.91 8.24 -17.34
CA ILE A 4 -13.07 7.54 -16.37
C ILE A 4 -11.65 8.07 -16.53
N GLU A 5 -11.10 8.66 -15.48
CA GLU A 5 -9.68 8.98 -15.42
C GLU A 5 -8.89 7.69 -15.18
N HIS A 6 -8.00 7.33 -16.11
CA HIS A 6 -7.17 6.14 -15.99
C HIS A 6 -5.91 6.44 -15.16
N THR A 7 -5.92 6.04 -13.89
CA THR A 7 -4.82 6.31 -12.93
C THR A 7 -3.90 5.11 -12.68
N CYS A 8 -4.14 3.97 -13.33
CA CYS A 8 -3.45 2.71 -13.04
C CYS A 8 -1.93 2.79 -13.25
N VAL A 9 -1.49 3.40 -14.36
CA VAL A 9 -0.05 3.50 -14.68
C VAL A 9 0.69 4.36 -13.66
N GLU A 10 0.13 5.50 -13.28
CA GLU A 10 0.74 6.38 -12.27
C GLU A 10 0.84 5.68 -10.92
N ARG A 11 -0.26 5.07 -10.45
CA ARG A 11 -0.29 4.31 -9.19
C ARG A 11 0.70 3.16 -9.22
N PHE A 12 0.75 2.39 -10.30
CA PHE A 12 1.71 1.31 -10.49
C PHE A 12 3.14 1.81 -10.36
N LEU A 13 3.52 2.87 -11.09
CA LEU A 13 4.87 3.43 -11.03
C LEU A 13 5.24 3.98 -9.64
N ARG A 14 4.27 4.54 -8.90
CA ARG A 14 4.48 4.91 -7.49
C ARG A 14 4.70 3.68 -6.61
N TYR A 15 3.86 2.66 -6.70
CA TYR A 15 3.93 1.50 -5.82
C TYR A 15 5.18 0.64 -6.02
N VAL A 16 5.64 0.47 -7.26
CA VAL A 16 6.87 -0.31 -7.55
C VAL A 16 8.15 0.39 -7.08
N ALA A 17 8.10 1.68 -6.75
CA ALA A 17 9.23 2.39 -6.17
C ALA A 17 9.46 2.07 -4.68
N PHE A 18 8.46 1.48 -4.01
CA PHE A 18 8.62 1.02 -2.62
C PHE A 18 9.36 -0.31 -2.61
N ASP A 19 10.40 -0.41 -1.78
CA ASP A 19 11.06 -1.68 -1.51
C ASP A 19 10.20 -2.54 -0.57
N THR A 20 9.43 -3.45 -1.16
CA THR A 20 8.53 -4.36 -0.43
C THR A 20 9.03 -5.80 -0.41
N GLN A 21 10.32 -6.03 -0.67
CA GLN A 21 10.87 -7.39 -0.71
C GLN A 21 10.75 -8.05 0.66
N SER A 22 10.15 -9.26 0.68
CA SER A 22 10.08 -10.12 1.85
C SER A 22 11.43 -10.75 2.21
N SER A 23 11.56 -11.24 3.44
CA SER A 23 12.72 -12.04 3.87
C SER A 23 12.26 -13.41 4.33
N GLU A 24 12.79 -14.48 3.72
CA GLU A 24 12.48 -15.86 4.10
C GLU A 24 13.13 -16.29 5.43
N GLU A 25 14.18 -15.59 5.86
CA GLU A 25 14.87 -15.82 7.12
C GLU A 25 14.15 -15.17 8.32
N SER A 26 13.12 -14.37 8.06
CA SER A 26 12.43 -13.63 9.11
C SER A 26 11.51 -14.52 9.94
N SER A 27 11.51 -14.27 11.25
CA SER A 27 10.55 -14.83 12.21
C SER A 27 9.46 -13.84 12.62
N THR A 28 9.44 -12.65 12.00
CA THR A 28 8.45 -11.60 12.26
C THR A 28 7.40 -11.53 11.15
N PHE A 29 6.28 -10.90 11.47
CA PHE A 29 5.28 -10.53 10.49
C PHE A 29 5.04 -9.00 10.52
N PRO A 30 5.11 -8.30 9.38
CA PRO A 30 5.59 -8.77 8.09
C PRO A 30 7.08 -9.15 8.18
N SER A 31 7.56 -9.90 7.19
CA SER A 31 8.93 -10.41 7.21
C SER A 31 10.00 -9.33 7.12
N THR A 32 9.64 -8.16 6.59
CA THR A 32 10.49 -6.96 6.59
C THR A 32 9.62 -5.73 6.88
N GLU A 33 10.05 -4.88 7.83
CA GLU A 33 9.28 -3.68 8.22
C GLU A 33 9.07 -2.70 7.06
N LYS A 34 9.97 -2.68 6.06
CA LYS A 34 9.85 -1.86 4.85
C LYS A 34 8.57 -2.15 4.05
N GLN A 35 7.96 -3.33 4.18
CA GLN A 35 6.66 -3.65 3.55
C GLN A 35 5.54 -2.72 4.03
N LYS A 36 5.57 -2.29 5.29
CA LYS A 36 4.55 -1.39 5.87
C LYS A 36 4.54 0.00 5.22
N LEU A 37 5.62 0.40 4.54
CA LEU A 37 5.69 1.69 3.86
C LEU A 37 4.70 1.79 2.71
N LEU A 38 4.57 0.73 1.89
CA LEU A 38 3.54 0.68 0.85
C LEU A 38 2.14 0.63 1.48
N GLY A 39 1.97 -0.12 2.57
CA GLY A 39 0.67 -0.18 3.26
C GLY A 39 0.17 1.18 3.76
N GLN A 40 1.08 2.00 4.31
CA GLN A 40 0.76 3.38 4.71
C GLN A 40 0.32 4.26 3.53
N GLU A 41 0.95 4.12 2.36
CA GLU A 41 0.56 4.82 1.13
C GLU A 41 -0.84 4.37 0.67
N LEU A 42 -1.11 3.07 0.69
CA LEU A 42 -2.41 2.51 0.30
C LEU A 42 -3.56 3.01 1.20
N VAL A 43 -3.34 3.13 2.51
CA VAL A 43 -4.32 3.73 3.42
C VAL A 43 -4.63 5.18 3.03
N GLN A 44 -3.62 5.97 2.66
CA GLN A 44 -3.82 7.34 2.21
C GLN A 44 -4.60 7.40 0.89
N ASP A 45 -4.25 6.56 -0.08
CA ASP A 45 -4.95 6.45 -1.36
C ASP A 45 -6.42 6.03 -1.19
N LEU A 46 -6.70 5.06 -0.32
CA LEU A 46 -8.07 4.61 -0.01
C LEU A 46 -8.89 5.72 0.65
N ARG A 47 -8.32 6.45 1.61
CA ARG A 47 -8.96 7.61 2.24
C ARG A 47 -9.24 8.72 1.23
N ALA A 48 -8.30 8.99 0.33
CA ALA A 48 -8.47 9.97 -0.75
C ALA A 48 -9.57 9.56 -1.75
N MET A 49 -9.79 8.25 -1.93
CA MET A 49 -10.90 7.70 -2.71
C MET A 49 -12.25 7.70 -1.97
N GLY A 50 -12.27 8.12 -0.70
CA GLY A 50 -13.49 8.27 0.11
C GLY A 50 -13.73 7.16 1.13
N LEU A 51 -12.82 6.20 1.28
CA LEU A 51 -12.91 5.17 2.32
C LEU A 51 -12.33 5.68 3.64
N SER A 52 -13.18 6.33 4.46
CA SER A 52 -12.75 7.07 5.65
C SER A 52 -12.21 6.19 6.79
N ASP A 53 -12.63 4.93 6.85
CA ASP A 53 -12.24 3.95 7.87
C ASP A 53 -11.07 3.06 7.45
N ALA A 54 -10.48 3.29 6.26
CA ALA A 54 -9.26 2.61 5.85
C ALA A 54 -8.16 2.82 6.89
N ALA A 55 -7.52 1.73 7.31
CA ALA A 55 -6.49 1.71 8.33
C ALA A 55 -5.51 0.58 8.02
N MET A 56 -4.32 0.66 8.59
CA MET A 56 -3.38 -0.45 8.59
C MET A 56 -3.24 -0.96 10.02
N ASP A 57 -3.31 -2.27 10.23
CA ASP A 57 -3.09 -2.85 11.55
C ASP A 57 -1.60 -2.98 11.90
N GLU A 58 -1.30 -3.48 13.10
CA GLU A 58 0.08 -3.66 13.58
C GLU A 58 0.90 -4.64 12.73
N TRP A 59 0.22 -5.54 12.02
CA TRP A 59 0.76 -6.60 11.19
C TRP A 59 0.95 -6.16 9.73
N GLY A 60 0.50 -4.96 9.36
CA GLY A 60 0.66 -4.39 8.03
C GLY A 60 -0.47 -4.74 7.06
N TYR A 61 -1.60 -5.24 7.54
CA TYR A 61 -2.80 -5.43 6.72
C TYR A 61 -3.53 -4.10 6.54
N VAL A 62 -3.86 -3.77 5.30
CA VAL A 62 -4.59 -2.56 4.87
C VAL A 62 -5.99 -2.92 4.41
#